data_AF-A0A1F7BKC6-F1
#
_entry.id   AF-A0A1F7BKC6-F1
#
_cell.length_a   1.000
_cell.length_b   1.000
_cell.length_c   1.000
_cell.angle_alpha   90.00
_cell.angle_beta   90.00
_cell.angle_gamma   90.00
#
_symmetry.space_group_name_H-M   'P 1'
#
loop_
_entity.id
_entity.type
_entity.pdbx_description
1 polymer ?
#
loop_
_entity_poly.entity_id
_entity_poly.type
_entity_poly.pdbx_seq_one_letter_code
_entity_poly.pdbx_strand_id
1 'polypeptide(L)'
;MHRLSSLLVTLSLLAPQSVSAWYADDFIQVQQDTEKRSEEQREEQRARVRVRENRPTELQSRLNQKKPTVQEKKVSQRQRRKETEIWKSESAPQRRLRDRLNRRASVRTSTAVEKLRADILLAVNREREKVGVPPLKRNLMLQTSAQAYAADMKNRNFFSHESPEGETYRERIQRSGYGTITSENCECRSFSLAFGENLARGQLTAEDVMDDWMASPGHRANILTEHFIDIGIGIDGSHWVQHFGTMETVKR
;
A
#
# COMPACT_ATOMS: atom_id res chain seq x y z
N MET A 1 -5.16 23.16 -78.73
CA MET A 1 -3.88 22.78 -78.09
C MET A 1 -3.81 23.41 -76.71
N HIS A 2 -3.21 22.68 -75.77
CA HIS A 2 -2.98 22.95 -74.34
C HIS A 2 -4.14 22.86 -73.33
N ARG A 3 -4.10 21.71 -72.65
CA ARG A 3 -4.74 21.34 -71.38
C ARG A 3 -3.85 21.77 -70.20
N LEU A 4 -4.45 22.11 -69.06
CA LEU A 4 -3.87 22.00 -67.71
C LEU A 4 -5.02 21.54 -66.78
N SER A 5 -5.13 20.25 -66.47
CA SER A 5 -4.57 19.56 -65.28
C SER A 5 -5.11 20.10 -63.95
N SER A 6 -6.19 19.49 -63.46
CA SER A 6 -6.59 19.51 -62.05
C SER A 6 -6.27 18.13 -61.46
N LEU A 7 -5.33 18.07 -60.52
CA LEU A 7 -5.05 16.88 -59.73
C LEU A 7 -6.09 16.79 -58.60
N LEU A 8 -6.82 15.68 -58.58
CA LEU A 8 -7.56 15.20 -57.42
C LEU A 8 -6.55 14.65 -56.40
N VAL A 9 -6.45 15.30 -55.24
CA VAL A 9 -5.81 14.73 -54.05
C VAL A 9 -6.88 13.98 -53.27
N THR A 10 -6.84 12.66 -53.31
CA THR A 10 -7.64 11.79 -52.43
C THR A 10 -7.06 11.86 -51.03
N LEU A 11 -7.75 12.53 -50.11
CA LEU A 11 -7.42 12.55 -48.69
C LEU A 11 -7.89 11.23 -48.07
N SER A 12 -6.94 10.31 -47.86
CA SER A 12 -7.18 9.06 -47.13
C SER A 12 -7.34 9.38 -45.65
N LEU A 13 -8.54 9.19 -45.09
CA LEU A 13 -8.79 9.29 -43.65
C LEU A 13 -8.07 8.14 -42.93
N LEU A 14 -6.94 8.43 -42.29
CA LEU A 14 -6.42 7.60 -41.21
C LEU A 14 -7.26 7.88 -39.95
N ALA A 15 -7.94 6.85 -39.46
CA ALA A 15 -8.55 6.87 -38.13
C ALA A 15 -7.46 7.02 -37.05
N PRO A 16 -7.70 7.77 -35.96
CA PRO A 16 -6.75 7.87 -34.87
C PRO A 16 -6.68 6.52 -34.14
N GLN A 17 -5.49 5.94 -34.09
CA GLN A 17 -5.19 4.81 -33.20
C GLN A 17 -5.35 5.28 -31.75
N SER A 18 -5.98 4.45 -30.93
CA SER A 18 -6.23 4.67 -29.51
C SER A 18 -4.93 4.78 -28.72
N VAL A 19 -4.59 5.99 -28.26
CA VAL A 19 -3.50 6.26 -27.33
C VAL A 19 -4.13 6.69 -26.00
N SER A 20 -4.54 5.77 -25.14
CA SER A 20 -5.20 6.15 -23.88
C SER A 20 -4.86 5.30 -22.64
N ALA A 21 -4.06 4.24 -22.76
CA ALA A 21 -3.69 3.43 -21.59
C ALA A 21 -2.31 3.81 -20.98
N TRP A 22 -1.34 4.19 -21.81
CA TRP A 22 0.03 4.45 -21.37
C TRP A 22 0.22 5.76 -20.59
N TYR A 23 -0.62 6.78 -20.84
CA TYR A 23 -0.47 8.11 -20.23
C TYR A 23 -0.93 8.18 -18.77
N ALA A 24 -1.82 7.29 -18.33
CA ALA A 24 -2.31 7.30 -16.95
C ALA A 24 -1.25 6.78 -15.97
N ASP A 25 -0.49 5.76 -16.36
CA ASP A 25 0.60 5.19 -15.57
C ASP A 25 1.75 6.22 -15.39
N ASP A 26 2.17 6.89 -16.45
CA ASP A 26 3.25 7.90 -16.39
C ASP A 26 2.86 9.15 -15.58
N PHE A 27 1.60 9.61 -15.67
CA PHE A 27 1.15 10.79 -14.92
C PHE A 27 1.07 10.54 -13.41
N ILE A 28 0.62 9.34 -13.00
CA ILE A 28 0.54 8.95 -11.59
C ILE A 28 1.95 8.73 -11.01
N GLN A 29 2.83 8.06 -11.75
CA GLN A 29 4.21 7.80 -11.33
C GLN A 29 4.98 9.10 -11.08
N VAL A 30 4.86 10.08 -11.99
CA VAL A 30 5.50 11.40 -11.86
C VAL A 30 5.01 12.17 -10.63
N GLN A 31 3.73 12.04 -10.26
CA GLN A 31 3.21 12.67 -9.04
C GLN A 31 3.74 12.00 -7.77
N GLN A 32 3.84 10.67 -7.73
CA GLN A 32 4.37 9.92 -6.59
C GLN A 32 5.85 10.24 -6.31
N ASP A 33 6.67 10.42 -7.36
CA ASP A 33 8.08 10.83 -7.23
C ASP A 33 8.24 12.24 -6.62
N THR A 34 7.30 13.15 -6.90
CA THR A 34 7.31 14.49 -6.29
C THR A 34 6.87 14.48 -4.82
N GLU A 35 5.99 13.54 -4.44
CA GLU A 35 5.49 13.42 -3.07
C GLU A 35 6.47 12.74 -2.11
N LYS A 36 7.30 11.81 -2.61
CA LYS A 36 8.41 11.19 -1.84
C LYS A 36 9.26 12.24 -1.12
N ARG A 37 9.55 13.35 -1.80
CA ARG A 37 10.31 14.48 -1.23
C ARG A 37 9.52 15.30 -0.21
N SER A 38 8.19 15.36 -0.35
CA SER A 38 7.31 16.12 0.55
C SER A 38 6.91 15.34 1.81
N GLU A 39 6.80 14.01 1.73
CA GLU A 39 6.57 13.13 2.87
C GLU A 39 7.81 13.00 3.74
N GLU A 40 9.01 12.89 3.15
CA GLU A 40 10.26 13.00 3.90
C GLU A 40 10.35 14.33 4.67
N GLN A 41 9.92 15.43 4.07
CA GLN A 41 9.90 16.76 4.71
C GLN A 41 8.81 16.89 5.79
N ARG A 42 7.62 16.35 5.57
CA ARG A 42 6.55 16.31 6.58
C ARG A 42 6.91 15.37 7.73
N GLU A 43 7.60 14.27 7.47
CA GLU A 43 8.15 13.36 8.47
C GLU A 43 9.25 14.07 9.27
N GLU A 44 10.15 14.81 8.62
CA GLU A 44 11.15 15.63 9.30
C GLU A 44 10.48 16.69 10.18
N GLN A 45 9.39 17.30 9.72
CA GLN A 45 8.66 18.32 10.47
C GLN A 45 7.85 17.71 11.64
N ARG A 46 7.20 16.55 11.45
CA ARG A 46 6.54 15.77 12.53
C ARG A 46 7.56 15.25 13.55
N ALA A 47 8.73 14.81 13.11
CA ALA A 47 9.85 14.42 13.97
C ALA A 47 10.39 15.61 14.76
N ARG A 48 10.55 16.79 14.15
CA ARG A 48 10.97 18.03 14.83
C ARG A 48 9.96 18.49 15.88
N VAL A 49 8.65 18.36 15.64
CA VAL A 49 7.61 18.65 16.65
C VAL A 49 7.68 17.66 17.82
N ARG A 50 7.82 16.35 17.54
CA ARG A 50 8.03 15.32 18.58
C ARG A 50 9.30 15.53 19.41
N VAL A 51 10.41 15.97 18.79
CA VAL A 51 11.67 16.29 19.48
C VAL A 51 11.54 17.53 20.38
N ARG A 52 10.68 18.49 20.01
CA ARG A 52 10.45 19.71 20.79
C ARG A 52 9.59 19.46 22.04
N GLU A 53 8.64 18.54 21.95
CA GLU A 53 7.79 18.12 23.08
C GLU A 53 8.49 17.12 24.03
N ASN A 54 9.43 16.32 23.52
CA ASN A 54 10.18 15.33 24.30
C ASN A 54 11.69 15.63 24.37
N ARG A 55 12.13 16.84 24.72
CA ARG A 55 13.58 17.16 24.81
C ARG A 55 14.25 16.32 25.92
N PRO A 56 15.10 15.32 25.59
CA PRO A 56 15.86 14.58 26.58
C PRO A 56 17.22 15.24 26.75
N THR A 57 17.71 15.33 27.98
CA THR A 57 19.11 15.69 28.29
C THR A 57 20.10 14.82 27.52
N GLU A 58 21.28 15.38 27.26
CA GLU A 58 22.46 14.90 26.52
C GLU A 58 22.94 13.46 26.81
N LEU A 59 22.30 12.74 27.74
CA LEU A 59 22.47 11.31 28.00
C LEU A 59 21.93 10.41 26.88
N GLN A 60 20.89 10.81 26.12
CA GLN A 60 20.25 9.92 25.13
C GLN A 60 21.03 9.80 23.82
N SER A 61 21.81 10.81 23.41
CA SER A 61 22.66 10.72 22.21
C SER A 61 23.80 9.70 22.37
N ARG A 62 24.19 9.38 23.61
CA ARG A 62 25.18 8.33 23.92
C ARG A 62 24.60 6.91 23.94
N LEU A 63 23.28 6.75 23.96
CA LEU A 63 22.62 5.43 24.00
C LEU A 63 22.42 4.83 22.59
N ASN A 64 22.29 5.65 21.55
CA ASN A 64 22.00 5.17 20.19
C ASN A 64 23.21 4.71 19.36
N GLN A 65 24.43 4.72 19.90
CA GLN A 65 25.60 4.10 19.26
C GLN A 65 26.06 2.79 19.94
N LYS A 66 25.35 2.29 20.94
CA LYS A 66 25.77 1.08 21.65
C LYS A 66 25.22 -0.18 20.98
N LYS A 67 26.09 -0.93 20.28
CA LYS A 67 25.87 -2.37 20.06
C LYS A 67 25.58 -3.01 21.43
N PRO A 68 24.60 -3.93 21.51
CA PRO A 68 24.15 -4.47 22.79
C PRO A 68 25.33 -5.08 23.54
N THR A 69 25.52 -4.59 24.76
CA THR A 69 26.63 -5.02 25.62
C THR A 69 26.47 -6.48 26.00
N VAL A 70 27.57 -7.13 26.39
CA VAL A 70 27.57 -8.54 26.82
C VAL A 70 26.56 -8.79 27.96
N GLN A 71 26.26 -7.78 28.79
CA GLN A 71 25.22 -7.84 29.82
C GLN A 71 23.80 -7.86 29.25
N GLU A 72 23.46 -7.03 28.25
CA GLU A 72 22.13 -7.02 27.63
C GLU A 72 21.84 -8.32 26.85
N LYS A 73 22.87 -8.86 26.17
CA LYS A 73 22.77 -10.19 25.53
C LYS A 73 22.56 -11.30 26.55
N LYS A 74 23.21 -11.22 27.73
CA LYS A 74 23.00 -12.16 28.83
C LYS A 74 21.60 -12.03 29.45
N VAL A 75 21.05 -10.82 29.57
CA VAL A 75 19.68 -10.59 30.06
C VAL A 75 18.65 -11.15 29.08
N SER A 76 18.81 -10.91 27.78
CA SER A 76 17.96 -11.48 26.72
C SER A 76 18.04 -13.02 26.65
N GLN A 77 19.25 -13.59 26.77
CA GLN A 77 19.42 -15.05 26.87
C GLN A 77 18.81 -15.62 28.16
N ARG A 78 18.86 -14.90 29.28
CA ARG A 78 18.28 -15.33 30.55
C ARG A 78 16.75 -15.23 30.54
N GLN A 79 16.18 -14.24 29.85
CA GLN A 79 14.74 -14.14 29.58
C GLN A 79 14.26 -15.28 28.68
N ARG A 80 14.96 -15.54 27.55
CA ARG A 80 14.67 -16.69 26.69
C ARG A 80 14.80 -18.03 27.43
N ARG A 81 15.82 -18.19 28.29
CA ARG A 81 15.99 -19.39 29.13
C ARG A 81 14.84 -19.55 30.12
N LYS A 82 14.41 -18.48 30.78
CA LYS A 82 13.22 -18.48 31.65
C LYS A 82 11.95 -18.82 30.89
N GLU A 83 11.72 -18.25 29.70
CA GLU A 83 10.57 -18.60 28.85
C GLU A 83 10.57 -20.07 28.43
N THR A 84 11.74 -20.65 28.13
CA THR A 84 11.87 -22.09 27.82
C THR A 84 11.73 -23.00 29.03
N GLU A 85 12.11 -22.56 30.22
CA GLU A 85 11.89 -23.30 31.48
C GLU A 85 10.41 -23.29 31.87
N ILE A 86 9.73 -22.15 31.73
CA ILE A 86 8.29 -22.01 31.95
C ILE A 86 7.50 -22.93 31.00
N TRP A 87 7.87 -22.97 29.71
CA TRP A 87 7.26 -23.89 28.73
C TRP A 87 7.41 -25.36 29.14
N LYS A 88 8.56 -25.73 29.72
CA LYS A 88 8.84 -27.12 30.15
C LYS A 88 8.15 -27.50 31.47
N SER A 89 7.83 -26.54 32.34
CA SER A 89 7.16 -26.79 33.63
C SER A 89 5.63 -26.69 33.59
N GLU A 90 5.04 -26.20 32.49
CA GLU A 90 3.58 -26.06 32.39
C GLU A 90 2.87 -27.41 32.28
N SER A 91 1.89 -27.63 33.16
CA SER A 91 1.00 -28.80 33.09
C SER A 91 0.14 -28.78 31.82
N ALA A 92 -0.31 -29.97 31.36
CA ALA A 92 -1.16 -30.07 30.16
C ALA A 92 -2.43 -29.18 30.22
N PRO A 93 -3.11 -28.99 31.37
CA PRO A 93 -4.21 -28.03 31.49
C PRO A 93 -3.80 -26.55 31.28
N GLN A 94 -2.64 -26.14 31.80
CA GLN A 94 -2.13 -24.76 31.65
C GLN A 94 -1.79 -24.44 30.20
N ARG A 95 -1.11 -25.36 29.50
CA ARG A 95 -0.82 -25.23 28.06
C ARG A 95 -2.09 -25.06 27.23
N ARG A 96 -3.12 -25.89 27.47
CA ARG A 96 -4.41 -25.81 26.78
C ARG A 96 -5.12 -24.47 27.00
N LEU A 97 -5.04 -23.91 28.21
CA LEU A 97 -5.61 -22.59 28.49
C LEU A 97 -4.87 -21.48 27.75
N ARG A 98 -3.53 -21.50 27.76
CA ARG A 98 -2.69 -20.55 27.03
C ARG A 98 -2.98 -20.57 25.52
N ASP A 99 -3.03 -21.74 24.91
CA ASP A 99 -3.34 -21.88 23.48
C ASP A 99 -4.73 -21.32 23.15
N ARG A 100 -5.72 -21.55 24.02
CA ARG A 100 -7.06 -20.97 23.88
C ARG A 100 -7.06 -19.44 23.99
N LEU A 101 -6.29 -18.88 24.93
CA LEU A 101 -6.17 -17.42 25.10
C LEU A 101 -5.48 -16.77 23.91
N ASN A 102 -4.38 -17.34 23.43
CA ASN A 102 -3.65 -16.86 22.26
C ASN A 102 -4.52 -16.91 21.00
N ARG A 103 -5.26 -18.01 20.80
CA ARG A 103 -6.22 -18.11 19.68
C ARG A 103 -7.32 -17.04 19.78
N ARG A 104 -7.88 -16.80 20.98
CA ARG A 104 -8.88 -15.75 21.18
C ARG A 104 -8.32 -14.35 20.90
N ALA A 105 -7.09 -14.06 21.34
CA ALA A 105 -6.44 -12.77 21.09
C ALA A 105 -6.16 -12.57 19.59
N SER A 106 -5.68 -13.61 18.91
CA SER A 106 -5.44 -13.61 17.45
C SER A 106 -6.74 -13.35 16.67
N VAL A 107 -7.83 -14.06 17.00
CA VAL A 107 -9.14 -13.86 16.36
C VAL A 107 -9.64 -12.43 16.59
N ARG A 108 -9.59 -11.90 17.82
CA ARG A 108 -10.01 -10.52 18.12
C ARG A 108 -9.22 -9.49 17.32
N THR A 109 -7.91 -9.68 17.21
CA THR A 109 -7.03 -8.80 16.43
C THR A 109 -7.40 -8.85 14.95
N SER A 110 -7.59 -10.04 14.39
CA SER A 110 -8.05 -10.22 13.01
C SER A 110 -9.39 -9.53 12.76
N THR A 111 -10.38 -9.70 13.65
CA THR A 111 -11.68 -9.02 13.53
C THR A 111 -11.56 -7.50 13.59
N ALA A 112 -10.70 -6.96 14.47
CA ALA A 112 -10.47 -5.53 14.55
C ALA A 112 -9.84 -4.96 13.27
N VAL A 113 -8.85 -5.66 12.70
CA VAL A 113 -8.21 -5.25 11.44
C VAL A 113 -9.21 -5.33 10.27
N GLU A 114 -10.03 -6.38 10.18
CA GLU A 114 -11.06 -6.46 9.13
C GLU A 114 -12.09 -5.32 9.24
N LYS A 115 -12.49 -4.95 10.46
CA LYS A 115 -13.36 -3.78 10.67
C LYS A 115 -12.67 -2.50 10.18
N LEU A 116 -11.39 -2.33 10.50
CA LEU A 116 -10.62 -1.15 10.11
C LEU A 116 -10.47 -1.03 8.58
N ARG A 117 -10.26 -2.15 7.87
CA ARG A 117 -10.29 -2.18 6.40
C ARG A 117 -11.65 -1.76 5.85
N ALA A 118 -12.74 -2.24 6.44
CA ALA A 118 -14.09 -1.88 6.02
C ALA A 118 -14.37 -0.38 6.27
N ASP A 119 -13.92 0.17 7.40
CA ASP A 119 -14.06 1.58 7.73
C ASP A 119 -13.27 2.46 6.73
N ILE A 120 -12.04 2.08 6.39
CA ILE A 120 -11.24 2.77 5.35
C ILE A 120 -11.92 2.71 3.98
N LEU A 121 -12.40 1.54 3.55
CA LEU A 121 -13.09 1.40 2.27
C LEU A 121 -14.34 2.29 2.22
N LEU A 122 -15.09 2.35 3.31
CA LEU A 122 -16.27 3.22 3.43
C LEU A 122 -15.86 4.70 3.33
N ALA A 123 -14.78 5.11 4.01
CA ALA A 123 -14.28 6.47 3.96
C ALA A 123 -13.81 6.87 2.55
N VAL A 124 -13.03 6.01 1.89
CA VAL A 124 -12.62 6.18 0.48
C VAL A 124 -13.83 6.38 -0.42
N ASN A 125 -14.85 5.52 -0.29
CA ASN A 125 -16.03 5.60 -1.14
C ASN A 125 -16.90 6.84 -0.84
N ARG A 126 -16.88 7.37 0.39
CA ARG A 126 -17.50 8.67 0.69
C ARG A 126 -16.77 9.83 0.01
N GLU A 127 -15.45 9.81 -0.05
CA GLU A 127 -14.69 10.86 -0.78
C GLU A 127 -14.95 10.78 -2.29
N ARG A 128 -15.05 9.56 -2.84
CA ARG A 128 -15.38 9.32 -4.25
C ARG A 128 -16.79 9.77 -4.62
N GLU A 129 -17.77 9.53 -3.74
CA GLU A 129 -19.14 9.99 -3.91
C GLU A 129 -19.22 11.52 -4.04
N LYS A 130 -18.45 12.27 -3.25
CA LYS A 130 -18.43 13.75 -3.28
C LYS A 130 -18.02 14.31 -4.65
N VAL A 131 -17.23 13.57 -5.42
CA VAL A 131 -16.76 13.99 -6.76
C VAL A 131 -17.46 13.23 -7.90
N GLY A 132 -18.45 12.39 -7.57
CA GLY A 132 -19.28 11.70 -8.56
C GLY A 132 -18.60 10.53 -9.28
N VAL A 133 -17.50 9.96 -8.75
CA VAL A 133 -16.86 8.78 -9.35
C VAL A 133 -17.38 7.49 -8.70
N PRO A 134 -17.43 6.36 -9.44
CA PRO A 134 -17.97 5.09 -8.92
C PRO A 134 -17.23 4.58 -7.68
N PRO A 135 -17.91 3.92 -6.72
CA PRO A 135 -17.25 3.36 -5.55
C PRO A 135 -16.30 2.21 -5.92
N LEU A 136 -15.18 2.11 -5.21
CA LEU A 136 -14.25 0.99 -5.32
C LEU A 136 -14.81 -0.24 -4.62
N LYS A 137 -14.47 -1.41 -5.18
CA LYS A 137 -14.81 -2.73 -4.66
C LYS A 137 -13.60 -3.37 -3.98
N ARG A 138 -13.83 -4.06 -2.86
CA ARG A 138 -12.77 -4.82 -2.21
C ARG A 138 -12.32 -5.97 -3.13
N ASN A 139 -11.03 -6.05 -3.42
CA ASN A 139 -10.42 -7.16 -4.13
C ASN A 139 -9.42 -7.92 -3.23
N LEU A 140 -9.57 -9.24 -3.12
CA LEU A 140 -8.76 -10.06 -2.19
C LEU A 140 -7.32 -10.26 -2.66
N MET A 141 -7.05 -10.22 -3.98
CA MET A 141 -5.69 -10.31 -4.51
C MET A 141 -4.91 -9.03 -4.15
N LEU A 142 -5.50 -7.86 -4.43
CA LEU A 142 -4.95 -6.57 -4.00
C LEU A 142 -4.76 -6.52 -2.48
N GLN A 143 -5.75 -6.98 -1.69
CA GLN A 143 -5.65 -6.98 -0.23
C GLN A 143 -4.50 -7.89 0.25
N THR A 144 -4.29 -9.03 -0.40
CA THR A 144 -3.20 -9.95 -0.07
C THR A 144 -1.84 -9.28 -0.33
N SER A 145 -1.70 -8.61 -1.48
CA SER A 145 -0.48 -7.86 -1.81
C SER A 145 -0.22 -6.72 -0.82
N ALA A 146 -1.23 -5.88 -0.58
CA ALA A 146 -1.13 -4.74 0.34
C ALA A 146 -0.78 -5.20 1.77
N GLN A 147 -1.39 -6.28 2.25
CA GLN A 147 -1.12 -6.80 3.60
C GLN A 147 0.30 -7.36 3.71
N ALA A 148 0.77 -8.09 2.71
CA ALA A 148 2.13 -8.60 2.68
C ALA A 148 3.14 -7.45 2.72
N TYR A 149 2.87 -6.37 1.98
CA TYR A 149 3.76 -5.22 1.91
C TYR A 149 3.78 -4.37 3.19
N ALA A 150 2.62 -4.18 3.84
CA ALA A 150 2.55 -3.54 5.16
C ALA A 150 3.40 -4.28 6.19
N ALA A 151 3.34 -5.62 6.18
CA ALA A 151 4.16 -6.46 7.05
C ALA A 151 5.65 -6.41 6.67
N ASP A 152 5.99 -6.35 5.37
CA ASP A 152 7.39 -6.28 4.92
C ASP A 152 8.05 -4.97 5.38
N MET A 153 7.41 -3.83 5.12
CA MET A 153 7.85 -2.51 5.56
C MET A 153 8.10 -2.47 7.08
N LYS A 154 7.16 -3.01 7.86
CA LYS A 154 7.28 -3.08 9.31
C LYS A 154 8.43 -3.99 9.75
N ASN A 155 8.49 -5.21 9.23
CA ASN A 155 9.45 -6.23 9.68
C ASN A 155 10.89 -5.87 9.31
N ARG A 156 11.08 -5.19 8.18
CA ARG A 156 12.38 -4.82 7.65
C ARG A 156 12.73 -3.35 7.89
N ASN A 157 11.85 -2.60 8.56
CA ASN A 157 12.01 -1.20 8.97
C ASN A 157 12.35 -0.26 7.79
N PHE A 158 11.59 -0.35 6.71
CA PHE A 158 11.67 0.58 5.59
C PHE A 158 10.29 1.18 5.27
N PHE A 159 10.27 2.28 4.52
CA PHE A 159 9.04 2.90 4.03
C PHE A 159 9.32 3.50 2.66
N SER A 160 8.79 2.87 1.62
CA SER A 160 9.07 3.18 0.21
C SER A 160 8.04 2.46 -0.65
N HIS A 161 7.76 2.99 -1.85
CA HIS A 161 6.96 2.30 -2.88
C HIS A 161 7.71 1.14 -3.54
N GLU A 162 9.04 1.13 -3.47
CA GLU A 162 9.89 0.03 -3.91
C GLU A 162 10.45 -0.72 -2.70
N SER A 163 10.49 -2.05 -2.79
CA SER A 163 11.20 -2.83 -1.78
C SER A 163 12.71 -2.51 -1.82
N PRO A 164 13.49 -2.87 -0.78
CA PRO A 164 14.94 -2.73 -0.82
C PRO A 164 15.62 -3.51 -1.96
N GLU A 165 14.94 -4.51 -2.53
CA GLU A 165 15.37 -5.25 -3.72
C GLU A 165 14.96 -4.58 -5.05
N GLY A 166 14.21 -3.48 -5.00
CA GLY A 166 13.69 -2.79 -6.18
C GLY A 166 12.38 -3.37 -6.72
N GLU A 167 11.71 -4.27 -6.00
CA GLU A 167 10.40 -4.78 -6.41
C GLU A 167 9.37 -3.64 -6.32
N THR A 168 8.66 -3.38 -7.41
CA THR A 168 7.65 -2.33 -7.57
C THR A 168 6.26 -2.76 -7.07
N TYR A 169 5.36 -1.81 -6.83
CA TYR A 169 3.97 -2.13 -6.44
C TYR A 169 3.24 -2.95 -7.50
N ARG A 170 3.50 -2.70 -8.79
CA ARG A 170 2.92 -3.47 -9.90
C ARG A 170 3.32 -4.94 -9.84
N GLU A 171 4.61 -5.22 -9.66
CA GLU A 171 5.11 -6.59 -9.57
C GLU A 171 4.52 -7.31 -8.34
N ARG A 172 4.46 -6.63 -7.19
CA ARG A 172 3.83 -7.17 -5.97
C ARG A 172 2.34 -7.46 -6.17
N ILE A 173 1.61 -6.59 -6.86
CA ILE A 173 0.19 -6.79 -7.18
C ILE A 173 0.03 -7.97 -8.12
N GLN A 174 0.80 -8.05 -9.20
CA GLN A 174 0.72 -9.15 -10.17
C GLN A 174 1.11 -10.50 -9.56
N ARG A 175 2.08 -10.53 -8.64
CA ARG A 175 2.44 -11.73 -7.86
C ARG A 175 1.28 -12.27 -7.01
N SER A 176 0.31 -11.44 -6.66
CA SER A 176 -0.93 -11.87 -5.98
C SER A 176 -1.99 -12.45 -6.93
N GLY A 177 -1.75 -12.39 -8.24
CA GLY A 177 -2.67 -12.87 -9.29
C GLY A 177 -3.57 -11.79 -9.88
N TYR A 178 -3.48 -10.53 -9.43
CA TYR A 178 -4.30 -9.44 -9.98
C TYR A 178 -3.65 -8.83 -11.22
N GLY A 179 -4.43 -8.60 -12.28
CA GLY A 179 -3.95 -7.89 -13.47
C GLY A 179 -2.86 -8.63 -14.24
N THR A 180 -2.91 -9.97 -14.25
CA THR A 180 -1.97 -10.85 -14.98
C THR A 180 -2.39 -11.13 -16.43
N ILE A 181 -3.41 -10.41 -16.92
CA ILE A 181 -3.92 -10.55 -18.30
C ILE A 181 -2.90 -9.96 -19.27
N THR A 182 -2.63 -10.68 -20.35
CA THR A 182 -1.74 -10.29 -21.45
C THR A 182 -2.44 -10.55 -22.79
N SER A 183 -1.87 -10.05 -23.88
CA SER A 183 -2.36 -10.35 -25.24
C SER A 183 -2.38 -11.85 -25.54
N GLU A 184 -1.46 -12.61 -24.94
CA GLU A 184 -1.28 -14.05 -25.19
C GLU A 184 -2.29 -14.90 -24.43
N ASN A 185 -2.71 -14.46 -23.24
CA ASN A 185 -3.60 -15.23 -22.36
C ASN A 185 -5.04 -14.70 -22.32
N CYS A 186 -5.33 -13.57 -22.97
CA CYS A 186 -6.68 -13.02 -22.98
C CYS A 186 -7.57 -13.69 -24.04
N GLU A 187 -8.62 -14.36 -23.59
CA GLU A 187 -9.76 -14.77 -24.42
C GLU A 187 -10.72 -13.59 -24.69
N CYS A 188 -10.16 -12.40 -24.94
CA CYS A 188 -10.87 -11.14 -25.12
C CYS A 188 -10.42 -10.42 -26.40
N ARG A 189 -11.19 -9.41 -26.81
CA ARG A 189 -10.83 -8.49 -27.90
C ARG A 189 -9.90 -7.37 -27.42
N SER A 190 -10.13 -6.88 -26.21
CA SER A 190 -9.30 -5.87 -25.55
C SER A 190 -9.44 -5.97 -24.04
N PHE A 191 -8.46 -5.45 -23.30
CA PHE A 191 -8.50 -5.36 -21.85
C PHE A 191 -7.96 -4.00 -21.38
N SER A 192 -8.35 -3.60 -20.17
CA SER A 192 -7.83 -2.41 -19.49
C SER A 192 -7.20 -2.82 -18.17
N LEU A 193 -5.98 -2.36 -17.93
CA LEU A 193 -5.23 -2.57 -16.70
C LEU A 193 -4.74 -1.23 -16.16
N ALA A 194 -4.93 -1.00 -14.87
CA ALA A 194 -4.36 0.13 -14.14
C ALA A 194 -3.98 -0.33 -12.74
N PHE A 195 -2.94 0.28 -12.17
CA PHE A 195 -2.44 -0.04 -10.82
C PHE A 195 -2.08 1.25 -10.08
N GLY A 196 -2.32 1.29 -8.77
CA GLY A 196 -1.94 2.43 -7.93
C GLY A 196 -1.60 1.99 -6.51
N GLU A 197 -0.85 2.83 -5.78
CA GLU A 197 -0.47 2.59 -4.39
C GLU A 197 -0.51 3.88 -3.58
N ASN A 198 -1.13 3.82 -2.40
CA ASN A 198 -0.93 4.81 -1.34
C ASN A 198 -0.29 4.12 -0.14
N LEU A 199 0.70 4.76 0.46
CA LEU A 199 1.34 4.29 1.69
C LEU A 199 1.09 5.29 2.81
N ALA A 200 1.06 4.83 4.05
CA ALA A 200 1.16 5.72 5.20
C ALA A 200 1.82 5.00 6.38
N ARG A 201 2.46 5.78 7.25
CA ARG A 201 3.06 5.28 8.48
C ARG A 201 2.87 6.23 9.65
N GLY A 202 2.42 5.68 10.79
CA GLY A 202 2.40 6.37 12.08
C GLY A 202 1.02 6.81 12.56
N GLN A 203 0.00 6.72 11.71
CA GLN A 203 -1.40 6.96 12.05
C GLN A 203 -1.95 5.79 12.87
N LEU A 204 -2.86 6.08 13.80
CA LEU A 204 -3.43 5.11 14.73
C LEU A 204 -4.90 4.77 14.41
N THR A 205 -5.57 5.62 13.65
CA THR A 205 -7.00 5.48 13.32
C THR A 205 -7.22 5.54 11.82
N ALA A 206 -8.40 5.09 11.38
CA ALA A 206 -8.79 5.14 9.97
C ALA A 206 -9.02 6.59 9.52
N GLU A 207 -9.54 7.42 10.41
CA GLU A 207 -9.77 8.83 10.21
C GLU A 207 -8.45 9.57 9.99
N ASP A 208 -7.45 9.37 10.86
CA ASP A 208 -6.14 10.04 10.75
C ASP A 208 -5.44 9.74 9.42
N VAL A 209 -5.47 8.48 8.97
CA VAL A 209 -4.81 8.08 7.72
C VAL A 209 -5.57 8.55 6.48
N MET A 210 -6.91 8.58 6.54
CA MET A 210 -7.72 9.16 5.46
C MET A 210 -7.52 10.66 5.34
N ASP A 211 -7.45 11.39 6.45
CA ASP A 211 -7.16 12.83 6.44
C ASP A 211 -5.78 13.10 5.84
N ASP A 212 -4.76 12.32 6.21
CA ASP A 212 -3.40 12.45 5.67
C ASP A 212 -3.33 12.14 4.17
N TRP A 213 -3.97 11.04 3.71
CA TRP A 213 -4.04 10.72 2.28
C TRP A 213 -4.81 11.78 1.50
N MET A 214 -5.95 12.24 2.00
CA MET A 214 -6.70 13.29 1.33
C MET A 214 -5.94 14.62 1.36
N ALA A 215 -5.11 14.92 2.35
CA ALA A 215 -4.28 16.12 2.36
C ALA A 215 -3.08 16.08 1.40
N SER A 216 -2.80 14.92 0.78
CA SER A 216 -1.72 14.75 -0.21
C SER A 216 -2.28 14.73 -1.63
N PRO A 217 -1.85 15.62 -2.55
CA PRO A 217 -2.38 15.65 -3.91
C PRO A 217 -2.31 14.32 -4.69
N GLY A 218 -1.21 13.59 -4.63
CA GLY A 218 -1.01 12.31 -5.33
C GLY A 218 -1.79 11.17 -4.67
N HIS A 219 -1.74 11.03 -3.34
CA HIS A 219 -2.61 10.06 -2.66
C HIS A 219 -4.10 10.32 -2.90
N ARG A 220 -4.52 11.60 -2.88
CA ARG A 220 -5.88 12.02 -3.23
C ARG A 220 -6.21 11.69 -4.69
N ALA A 221 -5.30 11.92 -5.62
CA ALA A 221 -5.51 11.60 -7.04
C ALA A 221 -5.77 10.10 -7.24
N ASN A 222 -5.01 9.23 -6.55
CA ASN A 222 -5.26 7.79 -6.55
C ASN A 222 -6.65 7.44 -5.96
N ILE A 223 -7.06 8.09 -4.87
CA ILE A 223 -8.38 7.83 -4.26
C ILE A 223 -9.53 8.28 -5.16
N LEU A 224 -9.39 9.39 -5.89
CA LEU A 224 -10.48 10.04 -6.62
C LEU A 224 -10.53 9.73 -8.13
N THR A 225 -9.53 9.04 -8.68
CA THR A 225 -9.54 8.70 -10.11
C THR A 225 -10.62 7.67 -10.46
N GLU A 226 -11.27 7.87 -11.61
CA GLU A 226 -12.23 6.90 -12.17
C GLU A 226 -11.56 5.66 -12.77
N HIS A 227 -10.23 5.70 -12.95
CA HIS A 227 -9.47 4.61 -13.57
C HIS A 227 -9.32 3.38 -12.67
N PHE A 228 -9.65 3.48 -11.39
CA PHE A 228 -9.65 2.35 -10.47
C PHE A 228 -11.07 1.92 -10.14
N ILE A 229 -11.29 0.60 -10.13
CA ILE A 229 -12.57 -0.03 -9.75
C ILE A 229 -12.42 -0.95 -8.53
N ASP A 230 -11.19 -1.38 -8.25
CA ASP A 230 -10.85 -2.29 -7.16
C ASP A 230 -9.86 -1.66 -6.18
N ILE A 231 -9.93 -2.10 -4.93
CA ILE A 231 -9.01 -1.72 -3.86
C ILE A 231 -8.71 -2.90 -2.92
N GLY A 232 -7.47 -2.98 -2.47
CA GLY A 232 -7.01 -3.83 -1.38
C GLY A 232 -6.35 -2.99 -0.29
N ILE A 233 -6.58 -3.31 0.98
CA ILE A 233 -6.08 -2.54 2.12
C ILE A 233 -5.23 -3.43 3.02
N GLY A 234 -3.97 -3.06 3.21
CA GLY A 234 -3.02 -3.73 4.10
C GLY A 234 -2.76 -2.91 5.35
N ILE A 235 -2.76 -3.56 6.52
CA ILE A 235 -2.54 -2.91 7.80
C ILE A 235 -1.63 -3.79 8.67
N ASP A 236 -0.47 -3.28 9.07
CA ASP A 236 0.36 -3.93 10.09
C ASP A 236 0.98 -2.92 11.07
N GLY A 237 0.46 -2.92 12.31
CA GLY A 237 0.79 -1.90 13.30
C GLY A 237 0.35 -0.53 12.79
N SER A 238 1.30 0.39 12.65
CA SER A 238 1.07 1.72 12.10
C SER A 238 1.40 1.85 10.62
N HIS A 239 1.62 0.75 9.88
CA HIS A 239 1.87 0.76 8.43
C HIS A 239 0.57 0.45 7.69
N TRP A 240 0.26 1.31 6.73
CA TRP A 240 -0.97 1.28 5.95
C TRP A 240 -0.61 1.25 4.47
N VAL A 241 -1.32 0.42 3.72
CA VAL A 241 -1.16 0.27 2.27
C VAL A 241 -2.53 0.24 1.63
N GLN A 242 -2.77 1.08 0.62
CA GLN A 242 -3.87 0.91 -0.33
C GLN A 242 -3.26 0.49 -1.66
N HIS A 243 -3.69 -0.64 -2.19
CA HIS A 243 -3.45 -1.02 -3.58
C HIS A 243 -4.73 -0.82 -4.37
N PHE A 244 -4.63 -0.11 -5.47
CA PHE A 244 -5.73 0.16 -6.38
C PHE A 244 -5.53 -0.61 -7.67
N GLY A 245 -6.63 -0.96 -8.33
CA GLY A 245 -6.57 -1.67 -9.59
C GLY A 245 -7.78 -1.50 -10.49
N THR A 246 -7.54 -1.72 -11.77
CA THR A 246 -8.59 -2.07 -12.74
C THR A 246 -8.14 -3.28 -13.55
N MET A 247 -9.06 -4.22 -13.73
CA MET A 247 -8.91 -5.36 -14.62
C MET A 247 -10.25 -5.63 -15.29
N GLU A 248 -10.43 -5.06 -16.47
CA GLU A 248 -11.64 -5.24 -17.28
C GLU A 248 -11.30 -5.85 -18.64
N THR A 249 -12.17 -6.72 -19.14
CA THR A 249 -12.03 -7.34 -20.45
C THR A 249 -13.26 -7.10 -21.31
N VAL A 250 -13.03 -6.88 -22.60
CA VAL A 250 -14.07 -6.80 -23.62
C VAL A 250 -14.09 -8.14 -24.34
N LYS A 251 -15.16 -8.91 -24.16
CA LYS A 251 -15.33 -10.22 -24.81
C LYS A 251 -15.23 -10.10 -26.34
N ARG A 252 -14.80 -11.19 -26.97
CA ARG A 252 -14.79 -11.33 -28.42
C ARG A 252 -16.20 -11.28 -29.01
#